data_AF-A0A841Z5L7-F1
#
_entry.id   AF-A0A841Z5L7-F1
#
_cell.length_a   1.000
_cell.length_b   1.000
_cell.length_c   1.000
_cell.angle_alpha   90.00
_cell.angle_beta   90.00
_cell.angle_gamma   90.00
#
_symmetry.space_group_name_H-M   'P 1'
#
loop_
_entity.id
_entity.type
_entity.pdbx_description
1 polymer ?
#
loop_
_entity_poly.entity_id
_entity_poly.type
_entity_poly.pdbx_seq_one_letter_code
_entity_poly.pdbx_strand_id
1 'polypeptide(L)'
;MELERICRLLKQRGERIIVKNNGVETYHESDEDYYRLERERLNKSEQWHYFYIRNKQEQVIEKEHLASYTDEREGARSFYLWTMRSHYRQKYVRKIHAYLQDTDYDLSPDVATVERALAVFLKLHIPRHLYSFENEQKPDSINLETDWDSGRSFYIDLKGKQHRETLVRPKSIAVRIAFDRVLMLYLFYQEQDALFQSNEIQTLFNEEERLVFL
;
A
#
# COMPACT_ATOMS: atom_id res chain seq x y z
N MET A 1 3.40 -13.07 -11.38
CA MET A 1 4.86 -12.87 -11.45
C MET A 1 5.49 -13.99 -10.66
N GLU A 2 6.56 -14.60 -11.15
CA GLU A 2 7.24 -15.68 -10.42
C GLU A 2 8.04 -15.14 -9.23
N LEU A 3 8.27 -15.98 -8.21
CA LEU A 3 8.94 -15.56 -6.98
C LEU A 3 10.33 -14.98 -7.24
N GLU A 4 11.09 -15.60 -8.14
CA GLU A 4 12.43 -15.11 -8.52
C GLU A 4 12.37 -13.70 -9.13
N ARG A 5 11.37 -13.45 -9.98
CA ARG A 5 11.16 -12.15 -10.62
C ARG A 5 10.89 -11.06 -9.59
N ILE A 6 9.98 -11.31 -8.64
CA ILE A 6 9.70 -10.32 -7.59
C ILE A 6 10.93 -10.05 -6.72
N CYS A 7 11.74 -11.09 -6.45
CA CYS A 7 12.93 -10.94 -5.63
C CYS A 7 13.95 -10.01 -6.29
N ARG A 8 14.13 -10.16 -7.61
CA ARG A 8 14.96 -9.25 -8.41
C ARG A 8 14.40 -7.83 -8.40
N LEU A 9 13.10 -7.67 -8.63
CA LEU A 9 12.44 -6.37 -8.69
C LEU A 9 12.53 -5.59 -7.38
N LEU A 10 12.38 -6.28 -6.24
CA LEU A 10 12.53 -5.68 -4.91
C LEU A 10 13.96 -5.20 -4.68
N LYS A 11 14.96 -6.05 -4.97
CA LYS A 11 16.38 -5.67 -4.86
C LYS A 11 16.73 -4.46 -5.73
N GLN A 12 16.22 -4.40 -6.95
CA GLN A 12 16.41 -3.25 -7.86
C GLN A 12 15.83 -1.94 -7.29
N ARG A 13 14.77 -2.02 -6.48
CA ARG A 13 14.15 -0.86 -5.81
C ARG A 13 14.85 -0.48 -4.50
N GLY A 14 15.87 -1.23 -4.11
CA GLY A 14 16.63 -1.03 -2.88
C GLY A 14 16.06 -1.77 -1.68
N GLU A 15 15.05 -2.63 -1.88
CA GLU A 15 14.48 -3.44 -0.81
C GLU A 15 15.38 -4.65 -0.50
N ARG A 16 15.67 -4.83 0.78
CA ARG A 16 16.42 -5.99 1.27
C ARG A 16 15.44 -7.12 1.59
N ILE A 17 15.72 -8.30 1.05
CA ILE A 17 14.93 -9.51 1.24
C ILE A 17 15.86 -10.69 1.56
N ILE A 18 15.33 -11.68 2.26
CA ILE A 18 16.02 -12.93 2.58
C ILE A 18 15.29 -14.05 1.83
N VAL A 19 16.01 -14.74 0.94
CA VAL A 19 15.47 -15.88 0.19
C VAL A 19 15.73 -17.15 0.99
N LYS A 20 14.70 -17.98 1.16
CA LYS A 20 14.76 -19.29 1.82
C LYS A 20 14.41 -20.39 0.82
N ASN A 21 14.77 -21.63 1.15
CA ASN A 21 14.44 -22.79 0.33
C ASN A 21 12.92 -22.99 0.13
N ASN A 22 12.10 -22.49 1.06
CA ASN A 22 10.66 -22.58 1.00
C ASN A 22 9.96 -21.22 0.86
N GLY A 23 10.64 -20.14 0.46
CA GLY A 23 9.97 -18.86 0.25
C GLY A 23 10.87 -17.64 0.38
N VAL A 24 10.27 -16.53 0.79
CA VAL A 24 10.95 -15.23 0.92
C VAL A 24 10.43 -14.48 2.15
N GLU A 25 11.30 -13.70 2.78
CA GLU A 25 10.93 -12.78 3.85
C GLU A 25 11.57 -11.40 3.63
N THR A 26 10.94 -10.36 4.18
CA THR A 26 11.54 -9.02 4.24
C THR A 26 12.77 -9.06 5.15
N TYR A 27 13.81 -8.28 4.87
CA TYR A 27 14.94 -8.17 5.79
C TYR A 27 14.47 -7.65 7.15
N HIS A 28 15.07 -8.17 8.21
CA HIS A 28 14.80 -7.79 9.58
C HIS A 28 16.05 -8.04 10.44
N GLU A 29 16.22 -7.25 11.49
CA GLU A 29 17.17 -7.54 12.57
C GLU A 29 16.56 -8.54 13.58
N SER A 30 17.34 -8.91 14.61
CA SER A 30 17.03 -10.03 15.52
C SER A 30 15.79 -9.82 16.38
N ASP A 31 15.24 -8.61 16.45
CA ASP A 31 14.09 -8.20 17.26
C ASP A 31 13.05 -7.40 16.45
N GLU A 32 13.17 -7.42 15.12
CA GLU A 32 12.23 -6.74 14.23
C GLU A 32 11.16 -7.70 13.71
N ASP A 33 9.92 -7.21 13.67
CA ASP A 33 8.80 -7.87 13.02
C ASP A 33 9.02 -7.89 11.50
N TYR A 34 8.52 -8.93 10.83
CA TYR A 34 8.76 -9.10 9.40
C TYR A 34 7.62 -9.82 8.69
N TYR A 35 7.61 -9.71 7.36
CA TYR A 35 6.65 -10.41 6.52
C TYR A 35 7.32 -11.57 5.81
N ARG A 36 6.60 -12.68 5.69
CA ARG A 36 7.10 -13.91 5.07
C ARG A 36 6.06 -14.54 4.18
N LEU A 37 6.46 -14.88 2.95
CA LEU A 37 5.74 -15.79 2.08
C LEU A 37 6.42 -17.15 2.13
N GLU A 38 5.68 -18.19 2.53
CA GLU A 38 6.21 -19.53 2.77
C GLU A 38 5.37 -20.59 2.03
N ARG A 39 6.06 -21.50 1.35
CA ARG A 39 5.47 -22.70 0.75
C ARG A 39 5.38 -23.79 1.80
N GLU A 40 4.17 -24.27 2.03
CA GLU A 40 3.88 -25.45 2.85
C GLU A 40 3.26 -26.55 1.99
N ARG A 41 3.65 -27.80 2.27
CA ARG A 41 3.11 -28.98 1.58
C ARG A 41 2.18 -29.71 2.53
N LEU A 42 0.88 -29.63 2.28
CA LEU A 42 -0.16 -30.28 3.07
C LEU A 42 -0.84 -31.36 2.23
N ASN A 43 -0.89 -32.60 2.69
CA ASN A 43 -1.71 -33.67 2.10
C ASN A 43 -1.61 -33.81 0.56
N LYS A 44 -0.39 -33.68 0.00
CA LYS A 44 -0.07 -33.74 -1.45
C LYS A 44 -0.47 -32.51 -2.28
N SER A 45 -1.05 -31.45 -1.70
CA SER A 45 -1.15 -30.14 -2.33
C SER A 45 -0.07 -29.19 -1.80
N GLU A 46 0.43 -28.33 -2.67
CA GLU A 46 1.28 -27.21 -2.27
C GLU A 46 0.38 -25.99 -2.04
N GLN A 47 0.63 -25.28 -0.95
CA GLN A 47 0.00 -24.00 -0.65
C GLN A 47 1.06 -23.00 -0.23
N TRP A 48 0.83 -21.74 -0.61
CA TRP A 48 1.65 -20.62 -0.24
C TRP A 48 0.92 -19.80 0.80
N HIS A 49 1.57 -19.52 1.92
CA HIS A 49 0.99 -18.78 3.03
C HIS A 49 1.78 -17.51 3.27
N TYR A 50 1.05 -16.40 3.41
CA TYR A 50 1.62 -15.11 3.75
C TYR A 50 1.39 -14.83 5.23
N PHE A 51 2.46 -14.48 5.93
CA PHE A 51 2.47 -14.30 7.37
C PHE A 51 3.08 -12.95 7.75
N TYR A 52 2.55 -12.38 8.83
CA TYR A 52 3.25 -11.40 9.64
C TYR A 52 3.85 -12.12 10.84
N ILE A 53 5.16 -11.96 11.03
CA ILE A 53 5.89 -12.59 12.12
C ILE A 53 6.27 -11.50 13.13
N ARG A 54 5.78 -11.65 14.36
CA ARG A 54 6.19 -10.78 15.46
C ARG A 54 7.33 -11.41 16.22
N ASN A 55 8.42 -10.67 16.35
CA ASN A 55 9.62 -11.14 17.00
C ASN A 55 9.76 -10.45 18.35
N LYS A 56 9.26 -11.10 19.42
CA LYS A 56 9.36 -10.55 20.78
C LYS A 56 10.73 -10.84 21.37
N GLN A 57 11.24 -9.90 22.17
CA GLN A 57 12.55 -9.97 22.85
C GLN A 57 12.77 -11.27 23.67
N GLU A 58 11.72 -12.00 24.01
CA GLU A 58 11.76 -13.28 24.75
C GLU A 58 11.79 -14.54 23.85
N GLN A 59 12.12 -14.41 22.55
CA GLN A 59 12.11 -15.50 21.55
C GLN A 59 10.74 -16.15 21.27
N VAL A 60 9.65 -15.55 21.74
CA VAL A 60 8.30 -15.97 21.37
C VAL A 60 8.00 -15.41 19.98
N ILE A 61 8.03 -16.28 18.98
CA ILE A 61 7.64 -15.98 17.60
C ILE A 61 6.12 -16.13 17.50
N GLU A 62 5.40 -15.03 17.33
CA GLU A 62 3.97 -15.07 17.00
C GLU A 62 3.82 -15.00 15.48
N LYS A 63 3.16 -16.00 14.89
CA LYS A 63 2.89 -16.10 13.45
C LYS A 63 1.42 -15.74 13.19
N GLU A 64 1.19 -14.56 12.63
CA GLU A 64 -0.13 -14.10 12.21
C GLU A 64 -0.33 -14.47 10.73
N HIS A 65 -1.33 -15.32 10.44
CA HIS A 65 -1.67 -15.71 9.08
C HIS A 65 -2.48 -14.61 8.39
N LEU A 66 -1.99 -14.13 7.25
CA LEU A 66 -2.61 -13.04 6.50
C LEU A 66 -3.39 -13.53 5.27
N ALA A 67 -2.86 -14.54 4.56
CA ALA A 67 -3.49 -15.07 3.36
C ALA A 67 -2.91 -16.44 2.94
N SER A 68 -3.66 -17.18 2.13
CA SER A 68 -3.23 -18.42 1.49
C SER A 68 -3.47 -18.36 -0.01
N TYR A 69 -2.58 -18.97 -0.79
CA TYR A 69 -2.61 -19.03 -2.24
C TYR A 69 -2.31 -20.45 -2.72
N THR A 70 -2.99 -20.90 -3.76
CA THR A 70 -2.71 -22.18 -4.41
C THR A 70 -1.70 -22.03 -5.55
N ASP A 71 -1.50 -20.81 -6.06
CA ASP A 71 -0.50 -20.48 -7.09
C ASP A 71 0.64 -19.63 -6.49
N GLU A 72 1.89 -20.02 -6.78
CA GLU A 72 3.08 -19.25 -6.41
C GLU A 72 2.98 -17.81 -6.94
N ARG A 73 2.49 -17.65 -8.18
CA ARG A 73 2.51 -16.36 -8.86
C ARG A 73 1.57 -15.35 -8.21
N GLU A 74 0.47 -15.81 -7.63
CA GLU A 74 -0.45 -14.99 -6.84
C GLU A 74 0.18 -14.59 -5.50
N GLY A 75 0.71 -15.56 -4.76
CA GLY A 75 1.39 -15.30 -3.49
C GLY A 75 2.58 -14.34 -3.64
N ALA A 76 3.37 -14.52 -4.70
CA ALA A 76 4.48 -13.64 -5.04
C ALA A 76 4.03 -12.21 -5.40
N ARG A 77 2.95 -12.05 -6.18
CA ARG A 77 2.39 -10.73 -6.51
C ARG A 77 1.90 -10.02 -5.24
N SER A 78 1.19 -10.71 -4.36
CA SER A 78 0.74 -10.15 -3.08
C SER A 78 1.91 -9.75 -2.18
N PHE A 79 2.94 -10.60 -2.04
CA PHE A 79 4.14 -10.28 -1.27
C PHE A 79 4.84 -9.03 -1.81
N TYR A 80 4.98 -8.94 -3.13
CA TYR A 80 5.56 -7.78 -3.80
C TYR A 80 4.79 -6.50 -3.49
N LEU A 81 3.46 -6.51 -3.66
CA LEU A 81 2.61 -5.34 -3.45
C LEU A 81 2.62 -4.88 -1.99
N TRP A 82 2.60 -5.80 -1.03
CA TRP A 82 2.76 -5.48 0.39
C TRP A 82 4.12 -4.85 0.71
N THR A 83 5.20 -5.41 0.15
CA THR A 83 6.55 -4.87 0.36
C THR A 83 6.66 -3.47 -0.23
N MET A 84 6.16 -3.29 -1.45
CA MET A 84 6.16 -1.99 -2.12
C MET A 84 5.28 -0.97 -1.41
N ARG A 85 4.14 -1.37 -0.84
CA ARG A 85 3.31 -0.50 0.00
C ARG A 85 4.12 0.11 1.14
N SER A 86 4.86 -0.71 1.88
CA SER A 86 5.74 -0.26 2.97
C SER A 86 6.87 0.64 2.46
N HIS A 87 7.54 0.23 1.37
CA HIS A 87 8.57 1.03 0.70
C HIS A 87 8.07 2.44 0.36
N TYR A 88 6.92 2.53 -0.32
CA TYR A 88 6.38 3.79 -0.81
C TYR A 88 5.94 4.72 0.34
N ARG A 89 5.35 4.16 1.40
CA ARG A 89 5.03 4.93 2.60
C ARG A 89 6.28 5.53 3.25
N GLN A 90 7.33 4.74 3.41
CA GLN A 90 8.55 5.20 4.08
C GLN A 90 9.36 6.17 3.21
N LYS A 91 9.56 5.83 1.94
CA LYS A 91 10.46 6.55 1.04
C LYS A 91 9.86 7.83 0.49
N TYR A 92 8.54 7.89 0.28
CA TYR A 92 7.88 9.03 -0.33
C TYR A 92 6.89 9.71 0.61
N VAL A 93 5.85 9.01 1.08
CA VAL A 93 4.77 9.65 1.87
C VAL A 93 5.31 10.32 3.13
N ARG A 94 6.12 9.62 3.93
CA ARG A 94 6.74 10.20 5.14
C ARG A 94 7.64 11.40 4.82
N LYS A 95 8.41 11.34 3.73
CA LYS A 95 9.31 12.43 3.33
C LYS A 95 8.53 13.65 2.84
N ILE A 96 7.41 13.45 2.15
CA ILE A 96 6.51 14.54 1.75
C ILE A 96 5.99 15.24 3.01
N HIS A 97 5.47 14.50 3.99
CA HIS A 97 5.03 15.10 5.26
C HIS A 97 6.14 15.90 5.95
N ALA A 98 7.34 15.32 6.08
CA ALA A 98 8.48 16.01 6.70
C ALA A 98 8.87 17.29 5.94
N TYR A 99 8.73 17.32 4.62
CA TYR A 99 9.03 18.50 3.79
C TYR A 99 7.96 19.59 3.90
N LEU A 100 6.70 19.21 4.11
CA LEU A 100 5.56 20.14 4.18
C LEU A 100 5.33 20.70 5.60
N GLN A 101 5.93 20.08 6.62
CA GLN A 101 5.78 20.50 8.01
C GLN A 101 6.17 21.97 8.21
N ASP A 102 5.36 22.71 8.97
CA ASP A 102 5.55 24.13 9.26
C ASP A 102 5.56 25.05 8.02
N THR A 103 4.96 24.58 6.90
CA THR A 103 4.75 25.37 5.68
C THR A 103 3.28 25.70 5.46
N ASP A 104 2.98 26.56 4.48
CA ASP A 104 1.61 26.85 4.05
C ASP A 104 0.85 25.61 3.54
N TYR A 105 1.57 24.51 3.27
CA TYR A 105 1.06 23.24 2.77
C TYR A 105 1.07 22.14 3.83
N ASP A 106 1.21 22.48 5.12
CA ASP A 106 1.28 21.49 6.20
C ASP A 106 0.00 20.62 6.26
N LEU A 107 0.22 19.30 6.25
CA LEU A 107 -0.80 18.26 6.31
C LEU A 107 -0.72 17.41 7.59
N SER A 108 -0.13 17.98 8.64
CA SER A 108 -0.15 17.42 9.99
C SER A 108 -1.59 17.31 10.52
N PRO A 109 -1.87 16.34 11.41
CA PRO A 109 -3.22 16.03 11.91
C PRO A 109 -4.04 17.21 12.39
N ASP A 110 -3.39 18.22 12.96
CA ASP A 110 -4.08 19.33 13.62
C ASP A 110 -4.39 20.50 12.67
N VAL A 111 -3.77 20.53 11.49
CA VAL A 111 -3.80 21.69 10.58
C VAL A 111 -4.14 21.34 9.14
N ALA A 112 -4.28 20.06 8.79
CA ALA A 112 -4.58 19.63 7.44
C ALA A 112 -5.95 20.16 6.96
N THR A 113 -5.97 20.74 5.75
CA THR A 113 -7.21 21.19 5.10
C THR A 113 -7.29 20.68 3.66
N VAL A 114 -8.52 20.65 3.11
CA VAL A 114 -8.77 20.22 1.73
C VAL A 114 -7.98 21.08 0.75
N GLU A 115 -7.94 22.39 0.96
CA GLU A 115 -7.25 23.37 0.10
C GLU A 115 -5.75 23.09 0.05
N ARG A 116 -5.13 22.79 1.21
CA ARG A 116 -3.70 22.43 1.28
C ARG A 116 -3.43 21.13 0.54
N ALA A 117 -4.25 20.10 0.75
CA ALA A 117 -4.11 18.82 0.06
C ALA A 117 -4.22 18.97 -1.47
N LEU A 118 -5.22 19.70 -1.95
CA LEU A 118 -5.43 19.98 -3.38
C LEU A 118 -4.25 20.77 -3.98
N ALA A 119 -3.71 21.74 -3.25
CA ALA A 119 -2.55 22.52 -3.71
C ALA A 119 -1.29 21.66 -3.83
N VAL A 120 -1.08 20.72 -2.91
CA VAL A 120 0.04 19.76 -2.97
C VAL A 120 -0.15 18.80 -4.15
N PHE A 121 -1.35 18.24 -4.34
CA PHE A 121 -1.66 17.37 -5.49
C PHE A 121 -1.38 18.05 -6.83
N LEU A 122 -1.74 19.33 -6.95
CA LEU A 122 -1.45 20.13 -8.13
C LEU A 122 0.07 20.24 -8.37
N LYS A 123 0.86 20.54 -7.34
CA LYS A 123 2.34 20.63 -7.45
C LYS A 123 2.97 19.30 -7.82
N LEU A 124 2.44 18.20 -7.30
CA LEU A 124 2.89 16.84 -7.59
C LEU A 124 2.33 16.29 -8.91
N HIS A 125 1.54 17.09 -9.64
CA HIS A 125 0.90 16.70 -10.89
C HIS A 125 0.04 15.43 -10.77
N ILE A 126 -0.59 15.24 -9.61
CA ILE A 126 -1.46 14.09 -9.37
C ILE A 126 -2.76 14.27 -10.18
N PRO A 127 -3.13 13.28 -11.02
CA PRO A 127 -4.32 13.39 -11.84
C PRO A 127 -5.60 13.55 -11.01
N ARG A 128 -6.44 14.52 -11.39
CA ARG A 128 -7.72 14.81 -10.71
C ARG A 128 -8.71 13.64 -10.66
N HIS A 129 -8.59 12.66 -11.55
CA HIS A 129 -9.48 11.49 -11.53
C HIS A 129 -9.18 10.53 -10.37
N LEU A 130 -8.01 10.63 -9.73
CA LEU A 130 -7.62 9.74 -8.62
C LEU A 130 -8.21 10.16 -7.27
N TYR A 131 -8.90 11.29 -7.19
CA TYR A 131 -9.48 11.77 -5.95
C TYR A 131 -10.78 12.55 -6.12
N SER A 132 -11.59 12.57 -5.06
CA SER A 132 -12.74 13.45 -4.96
C SER A 132 -12.94 13.95 -3.54
N PHE A 133 -12.68 15.24 -3.31
CA PHE A 133 -12.76 15.90 -1.99
C PHE A 133 -13.94 16.88 -1.89
N GLU A 134 -14.83 16.88 -2.89
CA GLU A 134 -16.00 17.75 -3.00
C GLU A 134 -17.32 16.99 -2.74
N ASN A 135 -17.25 15.85 -2.02
CA ASN A 135 -18.37 14.93 -1.79
C ASN A 135 -19.02 14.34 -3.07
N GLU A 136 -18.42 14.52 -4.25
CA GLU A 136 -18.82 13.84 -5.48
C GLU A 136 -18.19 12.44 -5.52
N GLN A 137 -18.95 11.38 -5.77
CA GLN A 137 -18.38 10.04 -5.87
C GLN A 137 -17.74 9.80 -7.23
N LYS A 138 -16.45 9.43 -7.25
CA LYS A 138 -15.71 9.10 -8.48
C LYS A 138 -15.21 7.66 -8.48
N PRO A 139 -15.51 6.85 -9.51
CA PRO A 139 -14.91 5.53 -9.67
C PRO A 139 -13.38 5.60 -9.76
N ASP A 140 -12.74 4.53 -9.31
CA ASP A 140 -11.28 4.37 -9.30
C ASP A 140 -10.52 5.50 -8.61
N SER A 141 -11.05 5.99 -7.49
CA SER A 141 -10.53 7.17 -6.82
C SER A 141 -10.67 7.09 -5.31
N ILE A 142 -9.83 7.85 -4.60
CA ILE A 142 -10.00 8.07 -3.16
C ILE A 142 -11.00 9.20 -2.96
N ASN A 143 -12.10 8.88 -2.29
CA ASN A 143 -13.16 9.82 -1.99
C ASN A 143 -13.05 10.23 -0.53
N LEU A 144 -13.19 11.53 -0.29
CA LEU A 144 -13.27 12.13 1.03
C LEU A 144 -14.69 12.68 1.19
N GLU A 145 -15.40 12.12 2.16
CA GLU A 145 -16.70 12.61 2.59
C GLU A 145 -16.51 13.40 3.89
N THR A 146 -16.88 14.68 3.88
CA THR A 146 -16.77 15.55 5.07
C THR A 146 -18.05 16.31 5.35
N ASP A 147 -18.29 16.54 6.63
CA ASP A 147 -19.25 17.52 7.15
C ASP A 147 -18.50 18.74 7.73
N TRP A 148 -19.09 19.40 8.73
CA TRP A 148 -18.51 20.60 9.34
C TRP A 148 -17.22 20.33 10.11
N ASP A 149 -17.19 19.29 10.96
CA ASP A 149 -16.11 19.01 11.91
C ASP A 149 -15.48 17.63 11.74
N SER A 150 -16.09 16.76 10.94
CA SER A 150 -15.72 15.37 10.78
C SER A 150 -15.66 14.93 9.32
N GLY A 151 -15.13 13.73 9.11
CA GLY A 151 -15.13 13.10 7.80
C GLY A 151 -14.59 11.68 7.83
N ARG A 152 -14.68 11.04 6.68
CA ARG A 152 -14.15 9.70 6.41
C ARG A 152 -13.65 9.62 4.97
N SER A 153 -12.71 8.72 4.74
CA SER A 153 -12.21 8.43 3.40
C SER A 153 -12.50 6.98 3.01
N PHE A 154 -12.70 6.75 1.72
CA PHE A 154 -12.88 5.42 1.15
C PHE A 154 -12.37 5.38 -0.29
N TYR A 155 -12.13 4.18 -0.79
CA TYR A 155 -11.80 3.97 -2.20
C TYR A 155 -13.04 3.47 -2.91
N ILE A 156 -13.37 4.05 -4.06
CA ILE A 156 -14.41 3.51 -4.95
C ILE A 156 -13.68 2.82 -6.11
N ASP A 157 -14.00 1.57 -6.38
CA ASP A 157 -13.41 0.84 -7.51
C ASP A 157 -14.00 1.26 -8.87
N LEU A 158 -13.51 0.63 -9.95
CA LEU A 158 -14.02 0.87 -11.31
C LEU A 158 -15.51 0.47 -11.50
N LYS A 159 -16.04 -0.40 -10.64
CA LYS A 159 -17.44 -0.85 -10.66
C LYS A 159 -18.35 0.01 -9.78
N GLY A 160 -17.81 1.03 -9.12
CA GLY A 160 -18.55 1.90 -8.22
C GLY A 160 -18.72 1.34 -6.80
N LYS A 161 -18.06 0.24 -6.44
CA LYS A 161 -18.16 -0.34 -5.10
C LYS A 161 -17.15 0.32 -4.16
N GLN A 162 -17.61 0.60 -2.95
CA GLN A 162 -16.83 1.21 -1.88
C GLN A 162 -16.01 0.16 -1.12
N HIS A 163 -14.75 0.50 -0.85
CA HIS A 163 -13.78 -0.33 -0.15
C HIS A 163 -12.94 0.47 0.85
N ARG A 164 -12.39 -0.23 1.85
CA ARG A 164 -11.42 0.32 2.82
C ARG A 164 -11.91 1.64 3.42
N GLU A 165 -13.16 1.68 3.85
CA GLU A 165 -13.71 2.85 4.51
C GLU A 165 -13.03 3.07 5.86
N THR A 166 -12.67 4.32 6.15
CA THR A 166 -12.12 4.67 7.46
C THR A 166 -13.23 5.03 8.43
N LEU A 167 -12.95 4.84 9.72
CA LEU A 167 -13.80 5.38 10.78
C LEU A 167 -13.95 6.90 10.62
N VAL A 168 -15.08 7.43 11.07
CA VAL A 168 -15.30 8.88 11.16
C VAL A 168 -14.29 9.49 12.13
N ARG A 169 -13.67 10.59 11.71
CA ARG A 169 -12.60 11.31 12.43
C ARG A 169 -12.78 12.82 12.28
N PRO A 170 -12.14 13.63 13.15
CA PRO A 170 -12.01 15.06 12.92
C PRO A 170 -11.57 15.36 11.48
N LYS A 171 -12.13 16.42 10.89
CA LYS A 171 -11.96 16.74 9.47
C LYS A 171 -10.51 16.81 9.03
N SER A 172 -9.63 17.43 9.82
CA SER A 172 -8.21 17.51 9.53
C SER A 172 -7.53 16.14 9.46
N ILE A 173 -7.88 15.23 10.38
CA ILE A 173 -7.40 13.84 10.37
C ILE A 173 -7.93 13.10 9.14
N ALA A 174 -9.22 13.26 8.81
CA ALA A 174 -9.82 12.63 7.63
C ALA A 174 -9.15 13.10 6.33
N VAL A 175 -8.87 14.41 6.20
CA VAL A 175 -8.12 15.00 5.09
C VAL A 175 -6.72 14.42 4.98
N ARG A 176 -5.96 14.36 6.10
CA ARG A 176 -4.62 13.77 6.11
C ARG A 176 -4.63 12.32 5.64
N ILE A 177 -5.57 11.52 6.13
CA ILE A 177 -5.69 10.11 5.73
C ILE A 177 -6.05 10.00 4.24
N ALA A 178 -6.99 10.80 3.76
CA ALA A 178 -7.34 10.83 2.34
C ALA A 178 -6.13 11.23 1.47
N PHE A 179 -5.36 12.22 1.91
CA PHE A 179 -4.13 12.65 1.25
C PHE A 179 -3.12 11.50 1.09
N ASP A 180 -2.83 10.78 2.18
CA ASP A 180 -1.93 9.61 2.14
C ASP A 180 -2.43 8.54 1.18
N ARG A 181 -3.74 8.27 1.18
CA ARG A 181 -4.34 7.28 0.29
C ARG A 181 -4.27 7.68 -1.17
N VAL A 182 -4.45 8.96 -1.50
CA VAL A 182 -4.31 9.47 -2.88
C VAL A 182 -2.87 9.31 -3.35
N LEU A 183 -1.89 9.67 -2.52
CA LEU A 183 -0.48 9.46 -2.83
C LEU A 183 -0.18 7.98 -3.08
N MET A 184 -0.71 7.08 -2.25
CA MET A 184 -0.53 5.64 -2.44
C MET A 184 -1.18 5.15 -3.74
N LEU A 185 -2.41 5.57 -4.06
CA LEU A 185 -3.06 5.20 -5.33
C LEU A 185 -2.28 5.71 -6.54
N TYR A 186 -1.77 6.94 -6.47
CA TYR A 186 -0.92 7.50 -7.52
C TYR A 186 0.38 6.70 -7.70
N LEU A 187 1.09 6.40 -6.61
CA LEU A 187 2.33 5.60 -6.64
C LEU A 187 2.08 4.17 -7.14
N PHE A 188 0.93 3.58 -6.83
CA PHE A 188 0.52 2.29 -7.38
C PHE A 188 0.44 2.33 -8.91
N TYR A 189 -0.21 3.35 -9.48
CA TYR A 189 -0.32 3.47 -10.93
C TYR A 189 1.02 3.72 -11.60
N GLN A 190 1.86 4.57 -11.02
CA GLN A 190 3.23 4.78 -11.50
C GLN A 190 4.05 3.48 -11.50
N GLU A 191 3.96 2.69 -10.43
CA GLU A 191 4.63 1.40 -10.30
C GLU A 191 4.12 0.37 -11.31
N GLN A 192 2.80 0.27 -11.47
CA GLN A 192 2.18 -0.63 -12.44
C GLN A 192 2.59 -0.28 -13.87
N ASP A 193 2.53 1.00 -14.24
CA ASP A 193 2.88 1.46 -15.58
C ASP A 193 4.35 1.21 -15.87
N ALA A 194 5.24 1.45 -14.90
CA ALA A 194 6.66 1.15 -15.04
C ALA A 194 6.92 -0.35 -15.25
N LEU A 195 6.27 -1.23 -14.47
CA LEU A 195 6.37 -2.68 -14.63
C LEU A 195 5.80 -3.16 -15.97
N PHE A 196 4.72 -2.56 -16.45
CA PHE A 196 4.11 -2.91 -17.72
C PHE A 196 5.00 -2.47 -18.89
N GLN A 197 5.49 -1.23 -18.88
CA GLN A 197 6.38 -0.69 -19.92
C GLN A 197 7.72 -1.44 -20.01
N SER A 198 8.22 -1.96 -18.88
CA SER A 198 9.43 -2.78 -18.83
C SER A 198 9.20 -4.27 -19.09
N ASN A 199 7.97 -4.67 -19.47
CA ASN A 199 7.56 -6.06 -19.71
C ASN A 199 7.76 -6.99 -18.49
N GLU A 200 7.79 -6.44 -17.27
CA GLU A 200 7.88 -7.22 -16.03
C GLU A 200 6.55 -7.88 -15.67
N ILE A 201 5.44 -7.25 -16.10
CA ILE A 201 4.09 -7.80 -16.08
C ILE A 201 3.49 -7.75 -17.49
N GLN A 202 2.69 -8.76 -17.84
CA GLN A 202 1.97 -8.81 -19.11
C GLN A 202 0.52 -8.30 -18.98
N THR A 203 0.00 -8.30 -17.76
CA THR A 203 -1.33 -7.82 -17.42
C THR A 203 -1.23 -6.87 -16.25
N LEU A 204 -2.07 -5.83 -16.25
CA LEU A 204 -2.19 -4.88 -15.15
C LEU A 204 -2.64 -5.61 -13.87
N PHE A 205 -2.36 -5.01 -12.72
CA PHE A 205 -2.84 -5.53 -11.45
C PHE A 205 -4.35 -5.39 -11.37
N ASN A 206 -5.01 -6.42 -10.84
CA ASN A 206 -6.46 -6.44 -10.70
C ASN A 206 -6.92 -5.63 -9.46
N GLU A 207 -8.24 -5.61 -9.25
CA GLU A 207 -8.87 -4.88 -8.14
C GLU A 207 -8.39 -5.36 -6.76
N GLU A 208 -8.31 -6.68 -6.55
CA GLU A 208 -7.88 -7.27 -5.28
C GLU A 208 -6.42 -6.93 -4.96
N GLU A 209 -5.56 -6.97 -5.97
CA GLU A 209 -4.15 -6.61 -5.88
C GLU A 209 -3.95 -5.13 -5.57
N ARG A 210 -4.77 -4.26 -6.16
CA ARG A 210 -4.79 -2.83 -5.79
C ARG A 210 -5.20 -2.64 -4.34
N LEU A 211 -6.19 -3.38 -3.85
CA LEU A 211 -6.63 -3.35 -2.44
C LEU A 211 -5.60 -3.93 -1.47
N VAL A 212 -4.67 -4.76 -1.93
CA VAL A 212 -3.50 -5.21 -1.17
C VAL A 212 -2.50 -4.06 -1.01
N PHE A 213 -2.30 -3.27 -2.06
CA PHE A 213 -1.37 -2.14 -2.05
C PHE A 213 -1.86 -0.93 -1.24
N LEU A 214 -3.16 -0.61 -1.29
CA LEU A 214 -3.76 0.53 -0.57
C LEU A 214 -3.83 0.30 0.95
#